data_AF-A0A4U0UAT9-F1
#
_entry.id   AF-A0A4U0UAT9-F1
#
_cell.length_a   1.000
_cell.length_b   1.000
_cell.length_c   1.000
_cell.angle_alpha   90.00
_cell.angle_beta   90.00
_cell.angle_gamma   90.00
#
_symmetry.space_group_name_H-M   'P 1'
#
loop_
_entity.id
_entity.type
_entity.pdbx_description
1 polymer ?
#
loop_
_entity_poly.entity_id
_entity_poly.type
_entity_poly.pdbx_seq_one_letter_code
_entity_poly.pdbx_strand_id
1 'polypeptide(L)'
;MQFSIVALTALLSASALAAPASNAKDATSYDISNVETRKYDGETINTITFNISATNGGSLNFQCGPYDPALGYDTDSFESGKLYDCGKNSLFSFRYHTAQDETEPEELFLWQNVSETEVLAGEVDIPNPAVCRAGGSTTNDMICTAPGQVYCITLEKTGQ
;
A
#
# COMPACT_ATOMS: atom_id res chain seq x y z
N MET A 1 -49.46 61.52 2.36
CA MET A 1 -48.66 60.72 3.31
C MET A 1 -49.10 59.28 3.17
N GLN A 2 -48.15 58.43 2.78
CA GLN A 2 -48.34 57.10 2.22
C GLN A 2 -47.85 56.11 3.28
N PHE A 3 -48.70 55.15 3.66
CA PHE A 3 -48.33 54.08 4.58
C PHE A 3 -48.81 52.76 4.01
N SER A 4 -47.87 51.93 3.57
CA SER A 4 -48.06 50.49 3.36
C SER A 4 -46.72 49.80 3.50
N ILE A 5 -46.51 49.04 4.59
CA ILE A 5 -45.62 47.88 4.60
C ILE A 5 -46.25 46.85 5.54
N VAL A 6 -46.74 45.73 4.97
CA VAL A 6 -47.01 44.49 5.72
C VAL A 6 -45.93 43.50 5.28
N ALA A 7 -45.08 43.10 6.23
CA ALA A 7 -44.02 42.12 6.00
C ALA A 7 -44.58 40.70 6.10
N LEU A 8 -44.42 39.90 5.05
CA LEU A 8 -44.70 38.47 5.05
C LEU A 8 -43.49 37.71 5.62
N THR A 9 -43.71 36.95 6.69
CA THR A 9 -42.76 35.99 7.25
C THR A 9 -42.92 34.64 6.56
N ALA A 10 -41.93 34.23 5.77
CA ALA A 10 -41.87 32.89 5.18
C ALA A 10 -41.25 31.91 6.18
N LEU A 11 -42.04 30.91 6.60
CA LEU A 11 -41.58 29.75 7.37
C LEU A 11 -40.87 28.78 6.41
N LEU A 12 -39.54 28.69 6.50
CA LEU A 12 -38.76 27.66 5.81
C LEU A 12 -38.76 26.39 6.68
N SER A 13 -39.51 25.38 6.26
CA SER A 13 -39.46 24.03 6.81
C SER A 13 -38.09 23.42 6.51
N ALA A 14 -37.23 23.35 7.51
CA ALA A 14 -35.95 22.65 7.43
C ALA A 14 -36.20 21.14 7.44
N SER A 15 -36.29 20.53 6.26
CA SER A 15 -36.12 19.09 6.11
C SER A 15 -34.67 18.75 6.43
N ALA A 16 -34.41 18.25 7.64
CA ALA A 16 -33.11 17.67 7.96
C ALA A 16 -32.91 16.45 7.04
N LEU A 17 -32.07 16.59 6.01
CA LEU A 17 -31.52 15.43 5.31
C LEU A 17 -30.66 14.68 6.34
N ALA A 18 -31.18 13.59 6.88
CA ALA A 18 -30.33 12.57 7.47
C ALA A 18 -29.44 12.05 6.35
N ALA A 19 -28.19 12.52 6.29
CA ALA A 19 -27.19 11.92 5.43
C ALA A 19 -27.13 10.42 5.78
N PRO A 20 -27.09 9.52 4.78
CA PRO A 20 -26.92 8.10 5.08
C PRO A 20 -25.65 7.95 5.90
N ALA A 21 -25.77 7.35 7.08
CA ALA A 21 -24.61 6.97 7.86
C ALA A 21 -23.75 6.09 6.96
N SER A 22 -22.57 6.60 6.61
CA SER A 22 -21.52 5.83 5.96
C SER A 22 -21.30 4.59 6.83
N ASN A 23 -21.69 3.41 6.33
CA ASN A 23 -21.09 2.16 6.77
C ASN A 23 -19.65 2.19 6.27
N ALA A 24 -18.80 3.00 6.91
CA ALA A 24 -17.37 2.94 6.70
C ALA A 24 -16.97 1.54 7.14
N LYS A 25 -16.82 0.62 6.20
CA LYS A 25 -16.00 -0.57 6.42
C LYS A 25 -14.68 -0.06 6.99
N ASP A 26 -14.18 -0.68 8.04
CA ASP A 26 -12.90 -0.35 8.66
C ASP A 26 -11.78 -0.46 7.62
N ALA A 27 -11.53 0.64 6.91
CA ALA A 27 -10.58 0.75 5.82
C ALA A 27 -9.45 1.67 6.27
N THR A 28 -8.21 1.20 6.14
CA THR A 28 -7.01 1.95 6.51
C THR A 28 -6.09 2.04 5.32
N SER A 29 -5.66 3.25 4.96
CA SER A 29 -4.78 3.48 3.82
C SER A 29 -3.35 3.77 4.24
N TYR A 30 -2.40 3.22 3.49
CA TYR A 30 -0.97 3.41 3.67
C TYR A 30 -0.33 3.93 2.38
N ASP A 31 0.70 4.74 2.54
CA ASP A 31 1.57 5.16 1.47
C ASP A 31 2.71 4.14 1.34
N ILE A 32 2.87 3.60 0.13
CA ILE A 32 3.95 2.73 -0.29
C ILE A 32 4.93 3.56 -1.11
N SER A 33 6.19 3.64 -0.69
CA SER A 33 7.20 4.45 -1.39
C SER A 33 8.53 3.71 -1.50
N ASN A 34 9.43 4.20 -2.35
CA ASN A 34 10.76 3.64 -2.55
C ASN A 34 10.74 2.13 -2.84
N VAL A 35 9.82 1.68 -3.70
CA VAL A 35 9.78 0.28 -4.14
C VAL A 35 11.03 0.01 -4.97
N GLU A 36 11.92 -0.80 -4.42
CA GLU A 36 13.22 -1.13 -4.99
C GLU A 36 13.43 -2.65 -5.01
N THR A 37 13.81 -3.17 -6.17
CA THR A 37 14.22 -4.57 -6.33
C THR A 37 15.71 -4.65 -6.66
N ARG A 38 16.35 -5.76 -6.28
CA ARG A 38 17.74 -6.04 -6.66
C ARG A 38 17.85 -7.37 -7.39
N LYS A 39 18.63 -7.36 -8.47
CA LYS A 39 18.89 -8.50 -9.35
C LYS A 39 20.40 -8.71 -9.47
N TYR A 40 20.96 -9.67 -8.74
CA TYR A 40 22.42 -9.90 -8.72
C TYR A 40 22.96 -10.45 -10.06
N ASP A 41 22.11 -11.13 -10.83
CA ASP A 41 22.38 -11.67 -12.17
C ASP A 41 21.90 -10.75 -13.30
N GLY A 42 21.20 -9.67 -12.97
CA GLY A 42 20.58 -8.72 -13.91
C GLY A 42 19.17 -9.11 -14.37
N GLU A 43 18.68 -10.30 -14.02
CA GLU A 43 17.44 -10.87 -14.54
C GLU A 43 16.44 -11.16 -13.39
N THR A 44 16.87 -11.97 -12.43
CA THR A 44 16.04 -12.50 -11.34
C THR A 44 15.95 -11.51 -10.19
N ILE A 45 14.74 -11.21 -9.70
CA ILE A 45 14.59 -10.42 -8.47
C ILE A 45 14.99 -11.28 -7.27
N ASN A 46 16.10 -10.91 -6.64
CA ASN A 46 16.62 -11.57 -5.44
C ASN A 46 16.08 -10.97 -4.14
N THR A 47 15.79 -9.67 -4.14
CA THR A 47 15.19 -8.99 -3.00
C THR A 47 14.33 -7.82 -3.47
N ILE A 48 13.37 -7.46 -2.63
CA ILE A 48 12.49 -6.30 -2.78
C ILE A 48 12.42 -5.56 -1.44
N THR A 49 12.45 -4.24 -1.49
CA THR A 49 12.21 -3.39 -0.33
C THR A 49 11.29 -2.25 -0.71
N PHE A 50 10.50 -1.77 0.24
CA PHE A 50 9.67 -0.58 0.09
C PHE A 50 9.37 0.00 1.47
N ASN A 51 8.99 1.26 1.53
CA ASN A 51 8.57 1.90 2.77
C ASN A 51 7.05 1.90 2.89
N ILE A 52 6.56 1.68 4.10
CA ILE A 52 5.15 1.81 4.47
C ILE A 52 5.03 3.01 5.43
N SER A 53 4.20 3.99 5.07
CA SER A 53 3.91 5.15 5.93
C SER A 53 2.40 5.41 6.08
N ALA A 54 2.00 5.96 7.22
CA ALA A 54 0.61 6.31 7.45
C ALA A 54 0.16 7.53 6.63
N THR A 55 -1.02 7.44 6.01
CA THR A 55 -1.63 8.55 5.25
C THR A 55 -2.32 9.59 6.13
N ASN A 56 -2.59 9.26 7.40
CA ASN A 56 -3.37 10.08 8.33
C ASN A 56 -2.52 11.05 9.17
N GLY A 57 -1.27 11.30 8.78
CA GLY A 57 -0.33 12.13 9.55
C GLY A 57 0.19 11.47 10.83
N GLY A 58 -0.06 10.18 11.02
CA GLY A 58 0.55 9.37 12.07
C GLY A 58 2.07 9.18 11.87
N SER A 59 2.74 8.64 12.89
CA SER A 59 4.20 8.49 12.89
C SER A 59 4.70 7.17 12.29
N LEU A 60 3.81 6.28 11.85
CA LEU A 60 4.20 5.01 11.24
C LEU A 60 4.93 5.31 9.92
N ASN A 61 6.20 4.92 9.87
CA ASN A 61 7.07 5.00 8.70
C ASN A 61 8.21 3.99 8.91
N PHE A 62 8.21 2.90 8.15
CA PHE A 62 9.24 1.87 8.25
C PHE A 62 9.49 1.19 6.90
N GLN A 63 10.69 0.64 6.72
CA GLN A 63 11.03 -0.17 5.56
C GLN A 63 10.54 -1.60 5.77
N CYS A 64 9.84 -2.13 4.77
CA CYS A 64 9.43 -3.51 4.62
C CYS A 64 10.36 -4.21 3.63
N GLY A 65 10.86 -5.39 4.01
CA GLY A 65 11.60 -6.29 3.15
C GLY A 65 11.24 -7.74 3.49
N PRO A 66 11.63 -8.72 2.66
CA PRO A 66 11.22 -10.11 2.84
C PRO A 66 11.93 -10.75 4.04
N TYR A 67 11.21 -10.90 5.14
CA TYR A 67 11.60 -11.76 6.25
C TYR A 67 10.91 -13.12 6.07
N ASP A 68 11.71 -14.20 6.04
CA ASP A 68 11.17 -15.56 5.98
C ASP A 68 11.05 -16.12 7.41
N PRO A 69 9.83 -16.23 7.97
CA PRO A 69 9.67 -16.71 9.35
C PRO A 69 10.07 -18.17 9.54
N ALA A 70 10.12 -18.98 8.48
CA ALA A 70 10.61 -20.35 8.56
C ALA A 70 12.14 -20.41 8.73
N LEU A 71 12.85 -19.43 8.19
CA LEU A 71 14.32 -19.32 8.28
C LEU A 71 14.76 -18.45 9.47
N GLY A 72 13.92 -17.51 9.90
CA GLY A 72 14.16 -16.63 11.04
C GLY A 72 15.07 -15.43 10.73
N TYR A 73 15.21 -15.05 9.46
CA TYR A 73 16.03 -13.93 9.00
C TYR A 73 15.52 -13.35 7.67
N ASP A 74 16.02 -12.16 7.30
CA ASP A 74 15.73 -11.49 6.02
C ASP A 74 16.37 -12.24 4.85
N THR A 75 15.62 -12.53 3.80
CA THR A 75 16.07 -13.38 2.69
C THR A 75 16.52 -12.59 1.46
N ASP A 76 17.65 -13.00 0.87
CA ASP A 76 18.12 -12.57 -0.46
C ASP A 76 17.70 -13.56 -1.57
N SER A 77 16.77 -14.46 -1.25
CA SER A 77 16.18 -15.44 -2.16
C SER A 77 14.67 -15.21 -2.24
N PHE A 78 14.29 -14.00 -2.61
CA PHE A 78 12.91 -13.63 -2.87
C PHE A 78 12.30 -14.54 -3.96
N GLU A 79 11.02 -14.84 -3.81
CA GLU A 79 10.24 -15.69 -4.72
C GLU A 79 8.95 -14.95 -5.04
N SER A 80 8.70 -14.74 -6.34
CA SER A 80 7.48 -14.10 -6.83
C SER A 80 6.24 -14.84 -6.34
N GLY A 81 5.27 -14.11 -5.79
CA GLY A 81 4.01 -14.66 -5.30
C GLY A 81 4.08 -15.39 -3.95
N LYS A 82 5.27 -15.49 -3.32
CA LYS A 82 5.39 -16.00 -1.95
C LYS A 82 5.05 -14.91 -0.93
N LEU A 83 4.41 -15.31 0.17
CA LEU A 83 4.10 -14.43 1.30
C LEU A 83 5.32 -14.30 2.22
N TYR A 84 5.67 -13.07 2.56
CA TYR A 84 6.76 -12.72 3.48
C TYR A 84 6.26 -11.78 4.57
N ASP A 85 6.86 -11.85 5.75
CA ASP A 85 6.66 -10.80 6.76
C ASP A 85 7.55 -9.60 6.39
N CYS A 86 7.14 -8.38 6.71
CA CYS A 86 7.96 -7.18 6.49
C CYS A 86 9.21 -7.09 7.39
N GLY A 87 9.37 -8.03 8.32
CA GLY A 87 10.43 -8.05 9.33
C GLY A 87 10.05 -8.94 10.50
N LYS A 88 11.02 -9.21 11.38
CA LYS A 88 10.79 -10.00 12.59
C LYS A 88 9.69 -9.40 13.45
N ASN A 89 8.65 -10.19 13.74
CA ASN A 89 7.47 -9.78 14.52
C ASN A 89 6.67 -8.61 13.91
N SER A 90 6.79 -8.37 12.60
CA SER A 90 5.99 -7.37 11.91
C SER A 90 4.50 -7.73 11.97
N LEU A 91 3.64 -6.73 12.14
CA LEU A 91 2.19 -6.89 11.94
C LEU A 91 1.80 -6.88 10.46
N PHE A 92 2.74 -6.49 9.60
CA PHE A 92 2.57 -6.45 8.15
C PHE A 92 3.28 -7.61 7.50
N SER A 93 2.58 -8.26 6.58
CA SER A 93 3.10 -9.24 5.64
C SER A 93 2.74 -8.82 4.23
N PHE A 94 3.54 -9.17 3.24
CA PHE A 94 3.34 -8.80 1.86
C PHE A 94 3.56 -9.97 0.92
N ARG A 95 3.00 -9.83 -0.27
CA ARG A 95 3.28 -10.68 -1.43
C ARG A 95 3.49 -9.76 -2.61
N TYR A 96 4.54 -10.03 -3.38
CA TYR A 96 4.82 -9.28 -4.59
C TYR A 96 4.82 -10.22 -5.79
N HIS A 97 3.99 -9.93 -6.78
CA HIS A 97 3.92 -10.68 -8.03
C HIS A 97 4.73 -9.97 -9.10
N THR A 98 5.69 -10.71 -9.65
CA THR A 98 6.49 -10.25 -10.77
C THR A 98 5.71 -10.33 -12.08
N ALA A 99 5.64 -9.26 -12.86
CA ALA A 99 5.03 -9.23 -14.18
C ALA A 99 5.74 -10.21 -15.13
N GLN A 100 4.99 -10.78 -16.08
CA GLN A 100 5.54 -11.70 -17.09
C GLN A 100 6.26 -10.96 -18.21
N ASP A 101 5.86 -9.72 -18.49
CA ASP A 101 6.45 -8.82 -19.46
C ASP A 101 6.42 -7.37 -18.97
N GLU A 102 7.14 -6.48 -19.67
CA GLU A 102 7.29 -5.06 -19.30
C GLU A 102 6.02 -4.21 -19.52
N THR A 103 4.95 -4.79 -20.06
CA THR A 103 3.70 -4.09 -20.38
C THR A 103 2.62 -4.26 -19.31
N GLU A 104 2.76 -5.28 -18.47
CA GLU A 104 1.89 -5.53 -17.32
C GLU A 104 2.48 -4.90 -16.05
N PRO A 105 1.62 -4.37 -15.15
CA PRO A 105 2.07 -3.90 -13.85
C PRO A 105 2.54 -5.07 -12.98
N GLU A 106 3.39 -4.73 -12.04
CA GLU A 106 3.77 -5.59 -10.93
C GLU A 106 2.71 -5.44 -9.83
N GLU A 107 2.39 -6.48 -9.04
CA GLU A 107 1.32 -6.38 -8.03
C GLU A 107 1.90 -6.51 -6.61
N LEU A 108 1.59 -5.56 -5.74
CA LEU A 108 1.91 -5.63 -4.31
C LEU A 108 0.63 -5.84 -3.50
N PHE A 109 0.55 -6.99 -2.84
CA PHE A 109 -0.47 -7.28 -1.84
C PHE A 109 0.10 -7.05 -0.44
N LEU A 110 -0.69 -6.43 0.42
CA LEU A 110 -0.32 -6.15 1.81
C LEU A 110 -1.41 -6.66 2.74
N TRP A 111 -0.99 -7.32 3.81
CA TRP A 111 -1.85 -7.73 4.91
C TRP A 111 -1.36 -7.09 6.20
N GLN A 112 -2.31 -6.74 7.06
CA GLN A 112 -2.06 -6.26 8.40
C GLN A 112 -2.86 -7.10 9.40
N ASN A 113 -2.15 -7.75 10.32
CA ASN A 113 -2.76 -8.42 11.46
C ASN A 113 -3.08 -7.38 12.54
N VAL A 114 -4.36 -7.06 12.73
CA VAL A 114 -4.84 -6.09 13.73
C VAL A 114 -5.10 -6.78 15.07
N SER A 115 -5.64 -8.00 15.02
CA SER A 115 -5.85 -8.87 16.18
C SER A 115 -5.79 -10.35 15.76
N GLU A 116 -5.93 -11.27 16.71
CA GLU A 116 -5.98 -12.72 16.42
C GLU A 116 -7.10 -13.13 15.45
N THR A 117 -8.14 -12.31 15.33
CA THR A 117 -9.33 -12.61 14.51
C THR A 117 -9.55 -11.59 13.39
N GLU A 118 -8.65 -10.61 13.24
CA GLU A 118 -8.85 -9.51 12.31
C GLU A 118 -7.59 -9.25 11.49
N VAL A 119 -7.76 -9.44 10.18
CA VAL A 119 -6.77 -9.16 9.16
C VAL A 119 -7.37 -8.16 8.17
N LEU A 120 -6.63 -7.09 7.91
CA LEU A 120 -6.91 -6.18 6.81
C LEU A 120 -6.02 -6.57 5.63
N ALA A 121 -6.53 -6.47 4.41
CA ALA A 121 -5.79 -6.75 3.20
C ALA A 121 -6.12 -5.76 2.09
N GLY A 122 -5.16 -5.51 1.22
CA GLY A 122 -5.32 -4.69 0.03
C GLY A 122 -4.25 -5.01 -0.99
N GLU A 123 -4.42 -4.39 -2.16
CA GLU A 123 -3.52 -4.53 -3.30
C GLU A 123 -3.24 -3.17 -3.92
N VAL A 124 -2.09 -3.05 -4.57
CA VAL A 124 -1.74 -1.89 -5.39
C VAL A 124 -0.86 -2.32 -6.55
N ASP A 125 -1.15 -1.78 -7.73
CA ASP A 125 -0.33 -1.96 -8.92
C ASP A 125 0.91 -1.05 -8.84
N ILE A 126 2.06 -1.65 -9.07
CA ILE A 126 3.36 -0.98 -9.17
C ILE A 126 3.73 -0.91 -10.66
N PRO A 127 3.91 0.29 -11.22
CA PRO A 127 4.21 0.46 -12.65
C PRO A 127 5.50 -0.26 -13.10
N ASN A 128 5.47 -0.73 -14.34
CA ASN A 128 6.56 -1.40 -15.05
C ASN A 128 6.80 -0.66 -16.40
N PRO A 129 8.03 -0.56 -16.96
CA PRO A 129 9.31 -1.03 -16.43
C PRO A 129 9.87 -0.18 -15.29
N ALA A 130 10.55 -0.83 -14.34
CA ALA A 130 11.36 -0.14 -13.32
C ALA A 130 12.62 0.50 -13.93
N VAL A 131 13.12 1.58 -13.30
CA VAL A 131 14.37 2.24 -13.71
C VAL A 131 15.54 1.60 -12.98
N CYS A 132 16.43 0.95 -13.71
CA CYS A 132 17.56 0.21 -13.13
C CYS A 132 18.90 0.95 -13.23
N ARG A 133 19.73 0.78 -12.20
CA ARG A 133 21.12 1.24 -12.13
C ARG A 133 22.04 0.11 -11.67
N ALA A 134 23.34 0.23 -11.93
CA ALA A 134 24.33 -0.74 -11.45
C ALA A 134 24.38 -0.78 -9.91
N GLY A 135 24.34 -1.98 -9.33
CA GLY A 135 24.38 -2.23 -7.88
C GLY A 135 25.78 -2.44 -7.31
N GLY A 136 26.76 -2.77 -8.16
CA GLY A 136 28.19 -2.78 -7.82
C GLY A 136 28.72 -4.06 -7.15
N SER A 137 27.91 -5.09 -6.92
CA SER A 137 28.37 -6.40 -6.42
C SER A 137 29.00 -7.27 -7.52
N THR A 138 28.41 -7.24 -8.71
CA THR A 138 28.88 -7.96 -9.91
C THR A 138 28.76 -7.05 -11.15
N THR A 139 29.26 -7.49 -12.31
CA THR A 139 29.06 -6.77 -13.57
C THR A 139 27.61 -6.71 -14.02
N ASN A 140 26.76 -7.60 -13.50
CA ASN A 140 25.36 -7.72 -13.87
C ASN A 140 24.41 -7.32 -12.72
N ASP A 141 24.94 -6.92 -11.57
CA ASP A 141 24.13 -6.53 -10.41
C ASP A 141 23.37 -5.24 -10.71
N MET A 142 22.05 -5.32 -10.63
CA MET A 142 21.13 -4.23 -10.93
C MET A 142 20.24 -3.93 -9.73
N ILE A 143 20.08 -2.65 -9.43
CA ILE A 143 19.10 -2.13 -8.48
C ILE A 143 18.06 -1.36 -9.28
N CYS A 144 16.80 -1.78 -9.20
CA CYS A 144 15.69 -1.27 -9.99
C CYS A 144 14.65 -0.60 -9.10
N THR A 145 14.32 0.66 -9.39
CA THR A 145 13.35 1.44 -8.62
C THR A 145 12.08 1.61 -9.44
N ALA A 146 10.92 1.33 -8.84
CA ALA A 146 9.64 1.47 -9.51
C ALA A 146 9.37 2.93 -9.92
N PRO A 147 8.69 3.18 -11.05
CA PRO A 147 8.33 4.53 -11.49
C PRO A 147 7.21 5.09 -10.63
N GLY A 148 7.45 6.24 -10.00
CA GLY A 148 6.51 6.86 -9.06
C GLY A 148 7.14 7.00 -7.69
N GLN A 149 6.74 8.03 -6.95
CA GLN A 149 7.34 8.30 -5.64
C GLN A 149 6.55 7.66 -4.50
N VAL A 150 5.22 7.60 -4.62
CA VAL A 150 4.30 7.10 -3.59
C VAL A 150 3.07 6.47 -4.26
N TYR A 151 2.68 5.28 -3.80
CA TYR A 151 1.46 4.56 -4.17
C TYR A 151 0.58 4.42 -2.94
N CYS A 152 -0.74 4.61 -3.07
CA CYS A 152 -1.66 4.45 -1.95
C CYS A 152 -2.28 3.05 -2.00
N ILE A 153 -2.12 2.28 -0.93
CA ILE A 153 -2.80 1.00 -0.73
C ILE A 153 -3.87 1.15 0.34
N THR A 154 -5.09 0.69 0.07
CA THR A 154 -6.17 0.69 1.05
C THR A 154 -6.44 -0.73 1.50
N LEU A 155 -6.32 -0.97 2.80
CA LEU A 155 -6.58 -2.26 3.42
C LEU A 155 -8.01 -2.29 3.95
N GLU A 156 -8.75 -3.33 3.59
CA GLU A 156 -10.08 -3.61 4.11
C GLU A 156 -10.09 -4.95 4.86
N LYS A 157 -11.02 -5.12 5.78
CA LYS A 157 -11.21 -6.39 6.48
C LYS A 157 -11.45 -7.53 5.49
N THR A 158 -10.65 -8.58 5.59
CA THR A 158 -10.87 -9.82 4.84
C THR A 158 -12.14 -10.49 5.35
N GLY A 159 -13.10 -10.78 4.47
CA GLY A 159 -14.34 -11.48 4.85
C GLY A 159 -14.05 -12.84 5.48
N GLN A 160 -14.70 -13.13 6.62
CA GLN A 160 -14.82 -14.49 7.16
C GLN A 160 -15.81 -15.30 6.32
#